data_AF-A0A5N7Z7I4-F1
#
_entry.id   AF-A0A5N7Z7I4-F1
#
_cell.length_a   1.000
_cell.length_b   1.000
_cell.length_c   1.000
_cell.angle_alpha   90.00
_cell.angle_beta   90.00
_cell.angle_gamma   90.00
#
_symmetry.space_group_name_H-M   'P 1'
#
loop_
_entity.id
_entity.type
_entity.pdbx_description
1 polymer ?
#
loop_
_entity_poly.entity_id
_entity_poly.type
_entity_poly.pdbx_seq_one_letter_code
_entity_poly.pdbx_strand_id
1 'polypeptide(L)'
;MSTKLVLPILLALLFASCEVDPYEETSGKTLDVGSLSKMKAPHTCKDEEHWVEAEDGTIYWDENATSQDTTKPGETYLGANVLVGTHNRDSNLNEPINSARFQLYLEKNKNGSSAEIMGNTVPADVKKYGTLAGGLYPAKHTIYKNDGALLINGGRNLPTVNGNPNNPKNYYDDGSLKPSSEHVLDQVLFHKGNYKRESLSTYPDKHGNVLPISAGCQTGGSGRGSLPLYRDFIKEAEGFEGNYYLRKP
;
A
#
# COMPACT_ATOMS: atom_id res chain seq x y z
N MET A 1 15.58 -28.36 70.65
CA MET A 1 15.79 -29.11 69.39
C MET A 1 15.74 -28.14 68.22
N SER A 2 16.28 -28.49 67.05
CA SER A 2 16.33 -27.61 65.88
C SER A 2 15.40 -28.10 64.78
N THR A 3 14.57 -27.19 64.26
CA THR A 3 14.11 -27.19 62.87
C THR A 3 13.97 -25.75 62.40
N LYS A 4 14.65 -25.41 61.30
CA LYS A 4 14.37 -24.19 60.53
C LYS A 4 13.33 -24.54 59.47
N LEU A 5 12.50 -23.57 59.08
CA LEU A 5 11.99 -23.50 57.71
C LEU A 5 12.09 -22.04 57.22
N VAL A 6 12.03 -21.84 55.91
CA VAL A 6 12.58 -20.66 55.23
C VAL A 6 11.49 -19.88 54.50
N LEU A 7 11.74 -18.57 54.38
CA LEU A 7 11.05 -17.59 53.55
C LEU A 7 10.87 -18.07 52.08
N PRO A 8 9.92 -17.51 51.31
CA PRO A 8 10.14 -16.17 50.76
C PRO A 8 8.96 -15.19 50.83
N ILE A 9 9.31 -13.91 50.69
CA ILE A 9 8.41 -12.79 50.47
C ILE A 9 7.92 -12.81 49.01
N LEU A 10 6.67 -12.41 48.78
CA LEU A 10 6.30 -11.71 47.55
C LEU A 10 5.58 -10.39 47.91
N LEU A 11 5.59 -9.44 46.99
CA LEU A 11 5.48 -8.01 47.26
C LEU A 11 4.47 -7.34 46.32
N ALA A 12 3.69 -6.38 46.85
CA ALA A 12 2.91 -5.38 46.10
C ALA A 12 1.72 -5.90 45.24
N LEU A 13 0.69 -5.11 44.91
CA LEU A 13 0.25 -3.80 45.41
C LEU A 13 -1.30 -3.69 45.34
N LEU A 14 -1.86 -2.53 45.73
CA LEU A 14 -3.28 -2.29 46.00
C LEU A 14 -4.25 -2.42 44.80
N PHE A 15 -5.51 -2.74 45.13
CA PHE A 15 -6.69 -2.40 44.34
C PHE A 15 -7.08 -0.92 44.52
N ALA A 16 -7.46 -0.27 43.41
CA ALA A 16 -8.47 0.80 43.31
C ALA A 16 -8.77 0.97 41.80
N SER A 17 -9.98 0.87 41.26
CA SER A 17 -11.34 1.00 41.83
C SER A 17 -11.64 2.40 42.36
N CYS A 18 -11.70 3.37 41.44
CA CYS A 18 -12.38 4.64 41.69
C CYS A 18 -13.89 4.41 41.68
N GLU A 19 -14.55 4.61 42.83
CA GLU A 19 -15.67 5.53 43.02
C GLU A 19 -16.22 5.37 44.45
N VAL A 20 -16.29 6.48 45.19
CA VAL A 20 -16.83 6.57 46.56
C VAL A 20 -17.50 7.93 46.69
N ASP A 21 -18.73 7.94 47.23
CA ASP A 21 -19.56 9.13 47.46
C ASP A 21 -20.56 8.81 48.59
N PRO A 22 -20.99 9.77 49.43
CA PRO A 22 -20.19 10.74 50.20
C PRO A 22 -20.48 10.64 51.72
N TYR A 23 -20.21 11.72 52.49
CA TYR A 23 -20.41 11.89 53.96
C TYR A 23 -19.37 11.12 54.83
N GLU A 24 -18.72 11.68 55.87
CA GLU A 24 -19.01 12.81 56.77
C GLU A 24 -17.85 13.84 56.92
N GLU A 25 -18.10 14.92 57.68
CA GLU A 25 -17.10 15.92 58.10
C GLU A 25 -16.16 15.41 59.22
N THR A 26 -14.92 15.94 59.29
CA THR A 26 -14.52 16.92 60.33
C THR A 26 -13.00 17.23 60.36
N SER A 27 -12.67 18.42 60.88
CA SER A 27 -11.35 18.77 61.46
C SER A 27 -10.12 18.88 60.55
N GLY A 28 -10.16 19.90 59.67
CA GLY A 28 -9.13 20.95 59.63
C GLY A 28 -7.64 20.58 59.70
N LYS A 29 -6.99 20.60 58.53
CA LYS A 29 -5.59 21.03 58.38
C LYS A 29 -5.43 21.78 57.06
N THR A 30 -5.22 23.09 57.16
CA THR A 30 -4.81 23.91 56.02
C THR A 30 -3.37 23.59 55.63
N LEU A 31 -3.15 23.21 54.38
CA LEU A 31 -1.84 23.25 53.73
C LEU A 31 -1.99 24.10 52.46
N ASP A 32 -1.54 25.35 52.56
CA ASP A 32 -1.39 26.23 51.40
C ASP A 32 -0.11 25.82 50.66
N VAL A 33 -0.26 25.33 49.43
CA VAL A 33 0.83 24.99 48.52
C VAL A 33 0.46 25.56 47.15
N GLY A 34 0.80 26.83 46.95
CA GLY A 34 0.23 27.63 45.88
C GLY A 34 0.64 27.27 44.44
N SER A 35 -0.14 27.80 43.50
CA SER A 35 0.28 28.09 42.13
C SER A 35 0.76 26.92 41.25
N LEU A 36 -0.06 25.88 41.12
CA LEU A 36 -0.07 25.11 39.86
C LEU A 36 -0.70 25.97 38.75
N SER A 37 0.18 26.70 38.05
CA SER A 37 -0.16 27.45 36.84
C SER A 37 -0.65 26.52 35.74
N LYS A 38 -1.39 27.08 34.77
CA LYS A 38 -2.07 26.31 33.71
C LYS A 38 -1.09 25.50 32.86
N MET A 39 -0.86 24.24 33.22
CA MET A 39 -0.24 23.26 32.33
C MET A 39 -1.17 23.04 31.14
N LYS A 40 -0.86 23.73 30.04
CA LYS A 40 -1.49 23.53 28.74
C LYS A 40 -1.17 22.10 28.31
N ALA A 41 -2.19 21.28 28.06
CA ALA A 41 -2.01 19.88 27.70
C ALA A 41 -1.00 19.76 26.53
N PRO A 42 0.04 18.91 26.64
CA PRO A 42 0.94 18.66 25.52
C PRO A 42 0.14 18.02 24.37
N HIS A 43 0.53 18.38 23.15
CA HIS A 43 -0.12 18.09 21.87
C HIS A 43 -1.28 17.08 21.90
N THR A 44 -2.47 17.56 21.52
CA THR A 44 -3.46 16.72 20.85
C THR A 44 -2.74 15.92 19.77
N CYS A 45 -2.79 14.58 19.84
CA CYS A 45 -2.57 13.77 18.65
C CYS A 45 -3.54 14.31 17.59
N LYS A 46 -3.03 14.79 16.45
CA LYS A 46 -3.88 14.90 15.27
C LYS A 46 -4.16 13.47 14.84
N ASP A 47 -5.43 13.09 14.84
CA ASP A 47 -5.85 11.83 14.27
C ASP A 47 -5.38 11.76 12.81
N GLU A 48 -5.00 10.57 12.37
CA GLU A 48 -4.17 10.37 11.18
C GLU A 48 -4.91 10.80 9.90
N GLU A 49 -4.58 12.00 9.41
CA GLU A 49 -5.06 12.58 8.15
C GLU A 49 -4.53 11.78 6.95
N HIS A 50 -5.33 11.54 5.90
CA HIS A 50 -4.93 10.66 4.79
C HIS A 50 -5.53 11.02 3.41
N TRP A 51 -5.06 10.34 2.35
CA TRP A 51 -5.65 10.43 1.01
C TRP A 51 -6.97 9.68 0.89
N VAL A 52 -7.88 10.30 0.13
CA VAL A 52 -9.22 9.81 -0.18
C VAL A 52 -9.51 10.05 -1.67
N GLU A 53 -10.23 9.12 -2.31
CA GLU A 53 -10.86 9.31 -3.62
C GLU A 53 -12.36 9.59 -3.43
N ALA A 54 -12.83 10.70 -4.00
CA ALA A 54 -14.25 11.05 -4.05
C ALA A 54 -14.99 10.30 -5.17
N GLU A 55 -16.33 10.29 -5.12
CA GLU A 55 -17.20 9.59 -6.09
C GLU A 55 -17.00 10.06 -7.54
N ASP A 56 -16.51 11.28 -7.77
CA ASP A 56 -16.17 11.82 -9.09
C ASP A 56 -14.77 11.41 -9.60
N GLY A 57 -13.99 10.67 -8.80
CA GLY A 57 -12.61 10.30 -9.08
C GLY A 57 -11.59 11.41 -8.78
N THR A 58 -11.95 12.46 -8.06
CA THR A 58 -11.01 13.44 -7.50
C THR A 58 -10.28 12.85 -6.30
N ILE A 59 -8.96 12.98 -6.25
CA ILE A 59 -8.15 12.55 -5.09
C ILE A 59 -7.65 13.78 -4.34
N TYR A 60 -7.91 13.80 -3.04
CA TYR A 60 -7.60 14.91 -2.14
C TYR A 60 -7.20 14.38 -0.75
N TRP A 61 -6.65 15.26 0.08
CA TRP A 61 -6.25 14.96 1.46
C TRP A 61 -7.39 15.33 2.42
N ASP A 62 -7.86 14.38 3.23
CA ASP A 62 -8.91 14.61 4.22
C ASP A 62 -8.34 14.60 5.64
N GLU A 63 -8.54 15.69 6.38
CA GLU A 63 -8.08 15.83 7.76
C GLU A 63 -8.84 14.93 8.77
N ASN A 64 -9.87 14.21 8.33
CA ASN A 64 -10.70 13.35 9.19
C ASN A 64 -10.57 11.84 8.86
N ALA A 65 -9.95 11.48 7.73
CA ALA A 65 -10.00 10.12 7.19
C ALA A 65 -8.90 9.21 7.74
N THR A 66 -9.04 8.71 8.97
CA THR A 66 -8.18 7.63 9.50
C THR A 66 -8.43 6.27 8.87
N SER A 67 -9.62 6.03 8.32
CA SER A 67 -10.07 4.75 7.77
C SER A 67 -11.27 4.91 6.83
N GLN A 68 -11.70 3.82 6.20
CA GLN A 68 -12.92 3.77 5.38
C GLN A 68 -14.21 4.06 6.17
N ASP A 69 -14.19 3.88 7.49
CA ASP A 69 -15.33 4.19 8.37
C ASP A 69 -15.41 5.68 8.74
N THR A 70 -14.35 6.46 8.47
CA THR A 70 -14.27 7.92 8.74
C THR A 70 -14.27 8.80 7.49
N THR A 71 -14.17 8.21 6.30
CA THR A 71 -14.50 8.90 5.03
C THR A 71 -16.01 9.14 4.89
N LYS A 72 -16.41 10.09 4.03
CA LYS A 72 -17.84 10.39 3.77
C LYS A 72 -18.47 9.30 2.89
N PRO A 73 -19.80 9.17 2.87
CA PRO A 73 -20.49 8.22 1.99
C PRO A 73 -20.11 8.40 0.52
N GLY A 74 -19.75 7.31 -0.17
CA GLY A 74 -19.32 7.30 -1.57
C GLY A 74 -17.80 7.42 -1.77
N GLU A 75 -17.06 7.86 -0.76
CA GLU A 75 -15.60 8.02 -0.83
C GLU A 75 -14.85 6.69 -0.62
N THR A 76 -13.69 6.54 -1.25
CA THR A 76 -12.76 5.41 -1.07
C THR A 76 -11.52 5.85 -0.31
N TYR A 77 -11.25 5.22 0.83
CA TYR A 77 -10.06 5.48 1.66
C TYR A 77 -8.79 4.92 1.00
N LEU A 78 -7.72 5.73 0.90
CA LEU A 78 -6.45 5.34 0.27
C LEU A 78 -5.25 5.29 1.23
N GLY A 79 -5.30 6.00 2.37
CA GLY A 79 -4.24 6.03 3.40
C GLY A 79 -3.15 7.07 3.17
N ALA A 80 -2.15 7.13 4.07
CA ALA A 80 -1.12 8.17 4.10
C ALA A 80 -0.30 8.34 2.81
N ASN A 81 0.03 7.22 2.16
CA ASN A 81 0.81 7.20 0.93
C ASN A 81 0.16 6.24 -0.06
N VAL A 82 -0.09 6.68 -1.29
CA VAL A 82 -0.73 5.86 -2.32
C VAL A 82 -0.12 6.09 -3.71
N LEU A 83 0.24 5.00 -4.39
CA LEU A 83 0.47 5.01 -5.84
C LEU A 83 -0.84 4.67 -6.54
N VAL A 84 -1.36 5.61 -7.33
CA VAL A 84 -2.64 5.49 -8.03
C VAL A 84 -2.38 5.18 -9.51
N GLY A 85 -2.84 4.02 -9.97
CA GLY A 85 -2.83 3.62 -11.38
C GLY A 85 -4.18 3.82 -12.03
N THR A 86 -4.23 4.64 -13.08
CA THR A 86 -5.38 4.75 -14.00
C THR A 86 -5.04 4.02 -15.31
N HIS A 87 -5.78 2.95 -15.62
CA HIS A 87 -5.49 2.09 -16.76
C HIS A 87 -6.30 2.48 -18.02
N ASN A 88 -5.74 2.20 -19.21
CA ASN A 88 -6.41 2.47 -20.50
C ASN A 88 -6.68 1.15 -21.26
N ARG A 89 -7.32 0.21 -20.55
CA ARG A 89 -7.63 -1.14 -21.03
C ARG A 89 -8.90 -1.16 -21.88
N ASP A 90 -8.88 -1.90 -23.00
CA ASP A 90 -10.08 -2.27 -23.75
C ASP A 90 -10.83 -3.46 -23.09
N SER A 91 -11.99 -3.82 -23.64
CA SER A 91 -12.79 -4.97 -23.18
C SER A 91 -12.12 -6.35 -23.38
N ASN A 92 -11.00 -6.41 -24.10
CA ASN A 92 -10.18 -7.61 -24.30
C ASN A 92 -8.92 -7.61 -23.41
N LEU A 93 -8.77 -6.59 -22.54
CA LEU A 93 -7.61 -6.30 -21.69
C LEU A 93 -6.32 -5.88 -22.43
N ASN A 94 -6.42 -5.45 -23.69
CA ASN A 94 -5.33 -4.74 -24.37
C ASN A 94 -5.22 -3.31 -23.83
N GLU A 95 -4.02 -2.76 -23.75
CA GLU A 95 -3.78 -1.35 -23.41
C GLU A 95 -2.65 -0.82 -24.30
N PRO A 96 -2.77 0.37 -24.91
CA PRO A 96 -1.68 0.95 -25.68
C PRO A 96 -0.42 1.14 -24.82
N ILE A 97 0.77 0.93 -25.41
CA ILE A 97 2.03 1.11 -24.69
C ILE A 97 2.13 2.57 -24.23
N ASN A 98 2.62 2.80 -23.00
CA ASN A 98 2.74 4.12 -22.37
C ASN A 98 1.42 4.87 -22.11
N SER A 99 0.25 4.20 -22.16
CA SER A 99 -1.04 4.90 -21.98
C SER A 99 -1.61 4.89 -20.55
N ALA A 100 -1.14 4.04 -19.64
CA ALA A 100 -1.58 4.08 -18.24
C ALA A 100 -0.93 5.26 -17.50
N ARG A 101 -1.69 5.97 -16.67
CA ARG A 101 -1.17 7.07 -15.83
C ARG A 101 -0.95 6.58 -14.40
N PHE A 102 0.23 6.84 -13.85
CA PHE A 102 0.59 6.51 -12.47
C PHE A 102 0.90 7.80 -11.70
N GLN A 103 0.17 8.08 -10.62
CA GLN A 103 0.29 9.29 -9.81
C GLN A 103 0.61 8.90 -8.36
N LEU A 104 1.66 9.51 -7.80
CA LEU A 104 2.16 9.21 -6.46
C LEU A 104 1.71 10.29 -5.48
N TYR A 105 0.83 9.94 -4.56
CA TYR A 105 0.30 10.81 -3.50
C TYR A 105 0.94 10.42 -2.17
N LEU A 106 1.41 11.41 -1.41
CA LEU A 106 2.27 11.19 -0.23
C LEU A 106 1.92 12.16 0.90
N GLU A 107 1.94 11.69 2.14
CA GLU A 107 1.73 12.50 3.36
C GLU A 107 2.63 13.75 3.40
N LYS A 108 3.85 13.62 2.88
CA LYS A 108 4.85 14.71 2.81
C LYS A 108 4.43 15.90 1.91
N ASN A 109 3.38 15.75 1.09
CA ASN A 109 2.90 16.77 0.15
C ASN A 109 1.37 16.65 -0.05
N LYS A 110 0.61 17.30 0.83
CA LYS A 110 -0.85 17.21 0.93
C LYS A 110 -1.62 17.98 -0.16
N ASN A 111 -0.91 18.60 -1.11
CA ASN A 111 -1.48 19.46 -2.16
C ASN A 111 -1.76 18.74 -3.49
N GLY A 112 -1.51 17.43 -3.58
CA GLY A 112 -1.81 16.59 -4.74
C GLY A 112 -0.76 15.52 -5.00
N SER A 113 -0.65 15.07 -6.24
CA SER A 113 0.38 14.12 -6.65
C SER A 113 1.78 14.74 -6.55
N SER A 114 2.69 14.09 -5.83
CA SER A 114 4.11 14.46 -5.72
C SER A 114 4.91 14.11 -6.97
N ALA A 115 4.50 13.07 -7.70
CA ALA A 115 5.08 12.69 -8.97
C ALA A 115 4.02 12.04 -9.88
N GLU A 116 4.22 12.12 -11.19
CA GLU A 116 3.40 11.45 -12.21
C GLU A 116 4.29 10.78 -13.27
N ILE A 117 3.90 9.61 -13.76
CA ILE A 117 4.55 8.95 -14.90
C ILE A 117 3.56 8.15 -15.74
N MET A 118 3.79 8.14 -17.05
CA MET A 118 3.06 7.30 -17.99
C MET A 118 3.73 5.91 -18.14
N GLY A 119 2.93 4.86 -18.35
CA GLY A 119 3.41 3.48 -18.32
C GLY A 119 2.36 2.46 -18.78
N ASN A 120 2.38 1.26 -18.19
CA ASN A 120 1.46 0.17 -18.52
C ASN A 120 1.01 -0.65 -17.30
N THR A 121 -0.22 -1.13 -17.38
CA THR A 121 -0.91 -1.96 -16.37
C THR A 121 -1.19 -3.39 -16.84
N VAL A 122 -0.88 -3.69 -18.10
CA VAL A 122 -1.07 -5.01 -18.73
C VAL A 122 0.27 -5.75 -18.88
N PRO A 123 0.30 -7.09 -18.79
CA PRO A 123 1.47 -7.89 -19.13
C PRO A 123 1.79 -7.87 -20.63
N ALA A 124 2.97 -8.39 -20.99
CA ALA A 124 3.34 -8.62 -22.38
C ALA A 124 2.46 -9.64 -23.13
N ASP A 125 1.75 -10.50 -22.40
CA ASP A 125 0.74 -11.43 -22.91
C ASP A 125 -0.32 -11.66 -21.81
N VAL A 126 -1.53 -11.13 -22.04
CA VAL A 126 -2.66 -11.19 -21.10
C VAL A 126 -3.23 -12.60 -20.93
N LYS A 127 -3.10 -13.46 -21.95
CA LYS A 127 -3.61 -14.84 -21.92
C LYS A 127 -2.66 -15.77 -21.17
N LYS A 128 -1.36 -15.45 -21.18
CA LYS A 128 -0.33 -16.23 -20.51
C LYS A 128 -0.09 -15.79 -19.07
N TYR A 129 0.16 -14.50 -18.84
CA TYR A 129 0.64 -13.99 -17.56
C TYR A 129 -0.44 -13.36 -16.67
N GLY A 130 -1.62 -13.09 -17.22
CA GLY A 130 -2.74 -12.52 -16.50
C GLY A 130 -2.61 -11.03 -16.17
N THR A 131 -3.76 -10.38 -16.08
CA THR A 131 -3.87 -8.94 -15.81
C THR A 131 -4.38 -8.73 -14.38
N LEU A 132 -3.71 -7.84 -13.63
CA LEU A 132 -4.09 -7.47 -12.26
C LEU A 132 -5.46 -6.77 -12.26
N ALA A 133 -6.37 -7.25 -11.41
CA ALA A 133 -7.69 -6.64 -11.23
C ALA A 133 -7.60 -5.29 -10.51
N GLY A 134 -8.62 -4.43 -10.69
CA GLY A 134 -8.71 -3.15 -9.99
C GLY A 134 -9.04 -3.34 -8.50
N GLY A 135 -8.35 -2.58 -7.65
CA GLY A 135 -8.44 -2.69 -6.19
C GLY A 135 -7.33 -1.93 -5.47
N LEU A 136 -7.49 -1.84 -4.14
CA LEU A 136 -6.51 -1.28 -3.21
C LEU A 136 -5.67 -2.42 -2.62
N TYR A 137 -4.34 -2.32 -2.70
CA TYR A 137 -3.41 -3.35 -2.25
C TYR A 137 -2.26 -2.71 -1.44
N PRO A 138 -1.87 -3.26 -0.28
CA PRO A 138 -0.72 -2.72 0.45
C PRO A 138 0.56 -2.86 -0.39
N ALA A 139 1.37 -1.81 -0.45
CA ALA A 139 2.58 -1.75 -1.27
C ALA A 139 3.72 -1.03 -0.54
N LYS A 140 4.96 -1.42 -0.84
CA LYS A 140 6.16 -0.80 -0.24
C LYS A 140 7.32 -0.69 -1.21
N HIS A 141 8.19 0.28 -0.97
CA HIS A 141 9.42 0.46 -1.73
C HIS A 141 10.35 -0.76 -1.59
N THR A 142 11.04 -1.10 -2.68
CA THR A 142 12.05 -2.16 -2.75
C THR A 142 13.04 -1.87 -3.88
N ILE A 143 14.13 -2.63 -3.94
CA ILE A 143 15.08 -2.59 -5.06
C ILE A 143 14.89 -3.82 -5.94
N TYR A 144 14.57 -3.60 -7.22
CA TYR A 144 14.39 -4.65 -8.23
C TYR A 144 15.36 -4.47 -9.40
N LYS A 145 16.26 -5.44 -9.59
CA LYS A 145 17.29 -5.43 -10.65
C LYS A 145 18.06 -4.10 -10.70
N ASN A 146 18.54 -3.66 -9.53
CA ASN A 146 19.36 -2.46 -9.30
C ASN A 146 18.68 -1.12 -9.64
N ASP A 147 17.35 -1.05 -9.57
CA ASP A 147 16.57 0.20 -9.58
C ASP A 147 15.46 0.11 -8.52
N GLY A 148 14.93 1.25 -8.07
CA GLY A 148 13.75 1.29 -7.19
C GLY A 148 12.52 0.67 -7.87
N ALA A 149 11.59 0.18 -7.04
CA ALA A 149 10.30 -0.38 -7.44
C ALA A 149 9.33 -0.38 -6.23
N LEU A 150 8.03 -0.53 -6.47
CA LEU A 150 7.07 -0.84 -5.39
C LEU A 150 6.64 -2.31 -5.49
N LEU A 151 6.75 -3.07 -4.39
CA LEU A 151 6.30 -4.46 -4.28
C LEU A 151 4.84 -4.49 -3.80
N ILE A 152 3.94 -5.02 -4.62
CA ILE A 152 2.49 -5.01 -4.38
C ILE A 152 2.09 -6.27 -3.59
N ASN A 153 1.23 -6.11 -2.59
CA ASN A 153 0.84 -7.09 -1.58
C ASN A 153 2.02 -7.85 -0.94
N GLY A 154 3.19 -7.21 -0.82
CA GLY A 154 4.41 -7.87 -0.34
C GLY A 154 4.84 -9.10 -1.18
N GLY A 155 4.45 -9.15 -2.46
CA GLY A 155 4.72 -10.28 -3.36
C GLY A 155 3.80 -11.49 -3.16
N ARG A 156 2.78 -11.39 -2.30
CA ARG A 156 1.76 -12.42 -2.08
C ARG A 156 0.75 -12.47 -3.22
N ASN A 157 -0.18 -13.42 -3.13
CA ASN A 157 -1.23 -13.64 -4.11
C ASN A 157 -2.11 -12.39 -4.31
N LEU A 158 -2.51 -12.13 -5.55
CA LEU A 158 -3.32 -11.00 -6.01
C LEU A 158 -4.37 -11.49 -7.03
N PRO A 159 -5.58 -10.89 -7.07
CA PRO A 159 -6.62 -11.30 -7.99
C PRO A 159 -6.29 -10.96 -9.44
N THR A 160 -6.76 -11.79 -10.37
CA THR A 160 -6.65 -11.55 -11.82
C THR A 160 -8.01 -11.22 -12.43
N VAL A 161 -8.02 -10.55 -13.59
CA VAL A 161 -9.27 -10.27 -14.32
C VAL A 161 -9.78 -11.50 -15.08
N ASN A 162 -8.92 -12.12 -15.90
CA ASN A 162 -9.29 -13.24 -16.79
C ASN A 162 -8.40 -14.50 -16.58
N GLY A 163 -7.73 -14.62 -15.43
CA GLY A 163 -6.85 -15.74 -15.11
C GLY A 163 -5.36 -15.51 -15.37
N ASN A 164 -4.52 -16.48 -14.97
CA ASN A 164 -3.07 -16.50 -15.19
C ASN A 164 -2.54 -17.96 -15.28
N PRO A 165 -2.59 -18.61 -16.44
CA PRO A 165 -2.14 -20.00 -16.59
C PRO A 165 -0.62 -20.19 -16.50
N ASN A 166 0.20 -19.14 -16.50
CA ASN A 166 1.66 -19.27 -16.33
C ASN A 166 2.09 -19.33 -14.84
N ASN A 167 1.18 -19.23 -13.87
CA ASN A 167 1.52 -19.35 -12.45
C ASN A 167 1.34 -20.80 -11.96
N PRO A 168 2.39 -21.49 -11.46
CA PRO A 168 2.27 -22.83 -10.90
C PRO A 168 1.22 -22.95 -9.77
N LYS A 169 0.96 -21.87 -9.01
CA LYS A 169 -0.08 -21.83 -7.97
C LYS A 169 -1.50 -22.06 -8.50
N ASN A 170 -1.71 -21.82 -9.79
CA ASN A 170 -3.02 -21.88 -10.46
C ASN A 170 -3.37 -23.29 -10.99
N TYR A 171 -2.58 -24.30 -10.63
CA TYR A 171 -2.86 -25.71 -10.89
C TYR A 171 -3.27 -26.45 -9.61
N TYR A 172 -4.00 -27.55 -9.76
CA TYR A 172 -4.19 -28.55 -8.71
C TYR A 172 -3.01 -29.56 -8.71
N ASP A 173 -2.90 -30.40 -7.68
CA ASP A 173 -1.79 -31.34 -7.51
C ASP A 173 -1.72 -32.45 -8.58
N ASP A 174 -2.81 -32.66 -9.33
CA ASP A 174 -2.87 -33.56 -10.50
C ASP A 174 -2.36 -32.92 -11.80
N GLY A 175 -1.97 -31.64 -11.77
CA GLY A 175 -1.52 -30.88 -12.93
C GLY A 175 -2.64 -30.30 -13.79
N SER A 176 -3.91 -30.41 -13.40
CA SER A 176 -5.02 -29.71 -14.05
C SER A 176 -5.08 -28.24 -13.65
N LEU A 177 -5.50 -27.37 -14.58
CA LEU A 177 -5.60 -25.92 -14.38
C LEU A 177 -6.90 -25.59 -13.64
N LYS A 178 -6.84 -24.65 -12.68
CA LYS A 178 -7.99 -24.18 -11.91
C LYS A 178 -8.98 -23.37 -12.78
N PRO A 179 -10.22 -23.14 -12.31
CA PRO A 179 -11.10 -22.12 -12.87
C PRO A 179 -10.45 -20.73 -12.83
N SER A 180 -10.67 -19.90 -13.86
CA SER A 180 -10.06 -18.56 -13.92
C SER A 180 -10.43 -17.63 -12.75
N SER A 181 -11.53 -17.91 -12.04
CA SER A 181 -11.93 -17.22 -10.80
C SER A 181 -11.06 -17.55 -9.58
N GLU A 182 -10.32 -18.66 -9.59
CA GLU A 182 -9.38 -19.06 -8.54
C GLU A 182 -7.93 -18.63 -8.86
N HIS A 183 -7.69 -18.06 -10.04
CA HIS A 183 -6.36 -17.73 -10.52
C HIS A 183 -5.77 -16.46 -9.89
N VAL A 184 -4.53 -16.59 -9.42
CA VAL A 184 -3.76 -15.50 -8.81
C VAL A 184 -2.55 -15.06 -9.63
N LEU A 185 -2.22 -13.78 -9.50
CA LEU A 185 -0.89 -13.21 -9.71
C LEU A 185 -0.12 -13.25 -8.38
N ASP A 186 1.22 -13.22 -8.44
CA ASP A 186 2.08 -13.00 -7.27
C ASP A 186 3.42 -12.38 -7.69
N GLN A 187 4.23 -11.96 -6.72
CA GLN A 187 5.49 -11.21 -6.95
C GLN A 187 5.35 -9.96 -7.84
N VAL A 188 4.14 -9.38 -7.89
CA VAL A 188 3.82 -8.22 -8.73
C VAL A 188 4.50 -6.97 -8.19
N LEU A 189 5.16 -6.25 -9.08
CA LEU A 189 5.85 -5.00 -8.81
C LEU A 189 5.30 -3.89 -9.72
N PHE A 190 5.41 -2.64 -9.28
CA PHE A 190 5.53 -1.49 -10.17
C PHE A 190 7.02 -1.18 -10.39
N HIS A 191 7.53 -1.37 -11.61
CA HIS A 191 8.97 -1.21 -11.91
C HIS A 191 9.25 -0.46 -13.23
N LYS A 192 10.53 -0.19 -13.53
CA LYS A 192 10.97 0.42 -14.79
C LYS A 192 10.45 -0.32 -16.03
N GLY A 193 10.02 0.43 -17.06
CA GLY A 193 9.69 -0.13 -18.38
C GLY A 193 10.91 -0.32 -19.28
N ASN A 194 10.66 -0.53 -20.58
CA ASN A 194 11.68 -0.89 -21.55
C ASN A 194 12.38 0.33 -22.17
N TYR A 195 13.41 0.85 -21.52
CA TYR A 195 14.09 2.09 -21.93
C TYR A 195 14.82 2.08 -23.29
N LYS A 196 14.82 0.96 -24.02
CA LYS A 196 15.48 0.80 -25.33
C LYS A 196 14.53 0.60 -26.51
N ARG A 197 13.27 0.21 -26.28
CA ARG A 197 12.23 0.10 -27.33
C ARG A 197 10.84 0.27 -26.72
N GLU A 198 9.89 0.71 -27.52
CA GLU A 198 8.48 0.72 -27.17
C GLU A 198 7.90 -0.70 -27.27
N SER A 199 8.11 -1.51 -26.23
CA SER A 199 7.63 -2.90 -26.16
C SER A 199 7.70 -3.44 -24.74
N LEU A 200 6.67 -4.19 -24.31
CA LEU A 200 6.64 -4.90 -23.02
C LEU A 200 7.50 -6.18 -22.99
N SER A 201 8.30 -6.44 -24.03
CA SER A 201 9.17 -7.61 -24.17
C SER A 201 10.57 -7.25 -24.72
N THR A 202 11.51 -8.20 -24.63
CA THR A 202 12.81 -8.10 -25.31
C THR A 202 12.65 -8.16 -26.84
N TYR A 203 13.74 -7.91 -27.57
CA TYR A 203 13.84 -8.46 -28.93
C TYR A 203 13.92 -9.99 -28.87
N PRO A 204 13.58 -10.71 -29.97
CA PRO A 204 13.95 -12.11 -30.14
C PRO A 204 15.46 -12.30 -30.00
N ASP A 205 15.88 -13.40 -29.37
CA ASP A 205 17.28 -13.84 -29.38
C ASP A 205 17.66 -14.50 -30.73
N LYS A 206 18.89 -15.04 -30.82
CA LYS A 206 19.39 -15.74 -32.01
C LYS A 206 18.64 -17.04 -32.38
N HIS A 207 17.72 -17.49 -31.53
CA HIS A 207 16.85 -18.66 -31.72
C HIS A 207 15.36 -18.26 -31.88
N GLY A 208 15.04 -16.96 -31.81
CA GLY A 208 13.68 -16.43 -31.88
C GLY A 208 12.99 -16.24 -30.53
N ASN A 209 13.64 -16.56 -29.39
CA ASN A 209 13.02 -16.49 -28.08
C ASN A 209 12.81 -15.04 -27.64
N VAL A 210 11.58 -14.71 -27.23
CA VAL A 210 11.21 -13.40 -26.66
C VAL A 210 10.94 -13.56 -25.17
N LEU A 211 11.58 -12.75 -24.33
CA LEU A 211 11.35 -12.73 -22.89
C LEU A 211 10.40 -11.56 -22.52
N PRO A 212 9.40 -11.78 -21.66
CA PRO A 212 8.56 -10.71 -21.15
C PRO A 212 9.37 -9.77 -20.25
N ILE A 213 9.09 -8.47 -20.33
CA ILE A 213 9.57 -7.47 -19.36
C ILE A 213 8.49 -7.21 -18.30
N SER A 214 7.21 -7.23 -18.70
CA SER A 214 6.10 -7.49 -17.75
C SER A 214 5.52 -8.89 -17.94
N ALA A 215 5.56 -9.67 -16.87
CA ALA A 215 4.88 -10.95 -16.71
C ALA A 215 3.76 -10.84 -15.65
N GLY A 216 3.03 -9.72 -15.65
CA GLY A 216 1.98 -9.38 -14.68
C GLY A 216 2.29 -8.10 -13.87
N CYS A 217 3.57 -7.73 -13.80
CA CYS A 217 4.04 -6.45 -13.25
C CYS A 217 3.37 -5.25 -13.91
N GLN A 218 3.21 -4.18 -13.14
CA GLN A 218 2.90 -2.86 -13.64
C GLN A 218 4.23 -2.18 -13.99
N THR A 219 4.28 -1.32 -15.01
CA THR A 219 5.54 -0.65 -15.37
C THR A 219 5.38 0.83 -15.63
N GLY A 220 6.40 1.62 -15.30
CA GLY A 220 6.60 2.94 -15.91
C GLY A 220 6.94 2.83 -17.40
N GLY A 221 7.20 3.97 -18.03
CA GLY A 221 7.32 4.08 -19.49
C GLY A 221 8.35 3.16 -20.15
N SER A 222 8.05 2.81 -21.40
CA SER A 222 8.90 2.12 -22.37
C SER A 222 9.26 3.06 -23.53
N GLY A 223 10.33 2.77 -24.26
CA GLY A 223 10.87 3.66 -25.30
C GLY A 223 12.07 4.49 -24.83
N ARG A 224 12.63 5.27 -25.75
CA ARG A 224 13.89 6.00 -25.52
C ARG A 224 13.68 7.13 -24.51
N GLY A 225 14.49 7.13 -23.44
CA GLY A 225 14.46 8.18 -22.41
C GLY A 225 13.55 7.87 -21.21
N SER A 226 12.86 6.73 -21.18
CA SER A 226 11.96 6.41 -20.06
C SER A 226 12.67 6.03 -18.75
N LEU A 227 13.92 5.56 -18.78
CA LEU A 227 14.66 5.18 -17.56
C LEU A 227 15.01 6.39 -16.66
N PRO A 228 15.51 7.53 -17.18
CA PRO A 228 15.59 8.78 -16.41
C PRO A 228 14.26 9.15 -15.77
N LEU A 229 13.18 9.30 -16.56
CA LEU A 229 11.86 9.68 -16.06
C LEU A 229 11.35 8.73 -14.97
N TYR A 230 11.57 7.42 -15.12
CA TYR A 230 11.23 6.43 -14.10
C TYR A 230 12.07 6.58 -12.83
N ARG A 231 13.35 6.91 -12.93
CA ARG A 231 14.24 7.13 -11.79
C ARG A 231 13.86 8.39 -11.02
N ASP A 232 13.57 9.46 -11.74
CA ASP A 232 13.12 10.73 -11.16
C ASP A 232 11.77 10.52 -10.44
N PHE A 233 10.83 9.76 -11.03
CA PHE A 233 9.57 9.38 -10.39
C PHE A 233 9.76 8.50 -9.15
N ILE A 234 10.48 7.38 -9.26
CA ILE A 234 10.55 6.38 -8.18
C ILE A 234 11.37 6.88 -6.97
N LYS A 235 12.27 7.85 -7.19
CA LYS A 235 12.99 8.54 -6.11
C LYS A 235 12.04 9.22 -5.13
N GLU A 236 10.91 9.78 -5.59
CA GLU A 236 9.92 10.38 -4.69
C GLU A 236 9.21 9.35 -3.80
N ALA A 237 9.29 8.07 -4.17
CA ALA A 237 8.82 6.91 -3.41
C ALA A 237 9.94 6.19 -2.61
N GLU A 238 11.13 6.78 -2.46
CA GLU A 238 12.14 6.24 -1.53
C GLU A 238 11.56 6.22 -0.10
N GLY A 239 11.57 5.03 0.52
CA GLY A 239 10.95 4.81 1.83
C GLY A 239 9.43 4.67 1.84
N PHE A 240 8.77 4.61 0.66
CA PHE A 240 7.31 4.45 0.57
C PHE A 240 6.82 3.19 1.30
N GLU A 241 5.87 3.37 2.21
CA GLU A 241 5.01 2.33 2.77
C GLU A 241 3.58 2.89 2.81
N GLY A 242 2.62 2.10 2.29
CA GLY A 242 1.27 2.56 2.01
C GLY A 242 0.55 1.63 1.04
N ASN A 243 -0.19 2.17 0.07
CA ASN A 243 -1.01 1.39 -0.86
C ASN A 243 -0.64 1.59 -2.34
N TYR A 244 -0.86 0.56 -3.14
CA TYR A 244 -1.06 0.68 -4.58
C TYR A 244 -2.56 0.55 -4.87
N TYR A 245 -3.15 1.60 -5.43
CA TYR A 245 -4.52 1.63 -5.86
C TYR A 245 -4.59 1.56 -7.38
N LEU A 246 -5.00 0.41 -7.92
CA LEU A 246 -5.36 0.30 -9.33
C LEU A 246 -6.85 0.59 -9.44
N ARG A 247 -7.21 1.72 -10.06
CA ARG A 247 -8.61 2.09 -10.29
C ARG A 247 -9.35 0.97 -11.03
N LYS A 248 -10.63 0.83 -10.72
CA LYS A 248 -11.57 -0.03 -11.45
C LYS A 248 -11.97 0.67 -12.78
N PRO A 249 -12.39 -0.08 -13.81
CA PRO A 249 -13.04 0.48 -14.99
C PRO A 249 -14.40 1.10 -14.66
#